data_AF-A0A2J8ND95-F1
#
_entry.id   AF-A0A2J8ND95-F1
#
_cell.length_a   1.000
_cell.length_b   1.000
_cell.length_c   1.000
_cell.angle_alpha   90.00
_cell.angle_beta   90.00
_cell.angle_gamma   90.00
#
_symmetry.space_group_name_H-M   'P 1'
#
loop_
_entity.id
_entity.type
_entity.pdbx_description
1 polymer ?
#
loop_
_entity_poly.entity_id
_entity_poly.type
_entity_poly.pdbx_seq_one_letter_code
_entity_poly.pdbx_strand_id
1 'polypeptide(L)'
;MSSTSPNLQKAIDLASKAAQEDKAGNYEEALQLYQHAVQYFLHVVKYEAQGDKAKQSIRAKCTEYLDRAEKLKEYLKNKEKKAQKPVKEGQPSPADEKGNDSDGEGESDDPEKKKLQNQLQGAIVIERPNVKWSDVAGLEGAKEALKEAVILPIKFPHLFTGKRTPWRGILLFGPPGTGKSYLAKAVATEANNSTFFSISSSDLVSKWLGESEKLVKNLFQLARENKPSIIFIDEIDSLCGSRSENESEAARRIKTEFLVQMQVGYVAVTI
;
A
#
# COMPACT_ATOMS: atom_id res chain seq x y z
N MET A 1 13.32 -2.72 -42.49
CA MET A 1 12.09 -3.32 -41.94
C MET A 1 12.37 -3.63 -40.48
N SER A 2 11.90 -2.80 -39.54
CA SER A 2 12.25 -2.98 -38.12
C SER A 2 11.52 -4.20 -37.56
N SER A 3 12.26 -5.22 -37.18
CA SER A 3 11.73 -6.38 -36.47
C SER A 3 11.17 -5.92 -35.12
N THR A 4 9.85 -5.80 -35.02
CA THR A 4 9.14 -5.61 -33.74
C THR A 4 9.53 -6.75 -32.81
N SER A 5 9.91 -6.43 -31.56
CA SER A 5 10.26 -7.47 -30.57
C SER A 5 9.12 -8.48 -30.41
N PRO A 6 9.40 -9.79 -30.27
CA PRO A 6 8.38 -10.82 -30.06
C PRO A 6 7.51 -10.54 -28.83
N ASN A 7 8.07 -9.94 -27.78
CA ASN A 7 7.31 -9.57 -26.58
C ASN A 7 6.42 -8.34 -26.81
N LEU A 8 6.86 -7.40 -27.65
CA LEU A 8 6.05 -6.24 -28.05
C LEU A 8 4.89 -6.66 -28.95
N GLN A 9 5.11 -7.58 -29.89
CA GLN A 9 4.04 -8.12 -30.72
C GLN A 9 2.99 -8.84 -29.87
N LYS A 10 3.43 -9.69 -28.94
CA LYS A 10 2.53 -10.39 -28.01
C LYS A 10 1.73 -9.43 -27.13
N ALA A 11 2.32 -8.31 -26.70
CA ALA A 11 1.60 -7.27 -25.95
C ALA A 11 0.48 -6.62 -26.78
N ILE A 12 0.76 -6.34 -28.06
CA ILE A 12 -0.19 -5.75 -29.00
C ILE A 12 -1.34 -6.72 -29.28
N ASP A 13 -1.04 -8.00 -29.51
CA ASP A 13 -2.04 -9.02 -29.79
C ASP A 13 -2.98 -9.22 -28.60
N LEU A 14 -2.44 -9.26 -27.37
CA LEU A 14 -3.22 -9.34 -26.14
C LEU A 14 -4.11 -8.11 -25.93
N ALA A 15 -3.59 -6.90 -26.19
CA ALA A 15 -4.39 -5.67 -26.09
C ALA A 15 -5.51 -5.61 -27.13
N SER A 16 -5.24 -6.07 -28.36
CA SER A 16 -6.25 -6.16 -29.40
C SER A 16 -7.34 -7.15 -29.04
N LYS A 17 -6.97 -8.33 -28.49
CA LYS A 17 -7.95 -9.32 -28.00
C LYS A 17 -8.77 -8.75 -26.84
N ALA A 18 -8.13 -8.05 -25.90
CA ALA A 18 -8.83 -7.39 -24.78
C ALA A 18 -9.90 -6.40 -25.27
N ALA A 19 -9.58 -5.58 -26.27
CA ALA A 19 -10.52 -4.63 -26.85
C ALA A 19 -11.68 -5.29 -27.62
N GLN A 20 -11.46 -6.49 -28.18
CA GLN A 20 -12.52 -7.27 -28.81
C GLN A 20 -13.49 -7.84 -27.76
N GLU A 21 -12.96 -8.44 -26.69
CA GLU A 21 -13.77 -8.98 -25.60
C GLU A 21 -14.54 -7.89 -24.85
N ASP A 22 -13.93 -6.71 -24.70
CA ASP A 22 -14.59 -5.54 -24.10
C ASP A 22 -15.80 -5.09 -24.94
N LYS A 23 -15.64 -5.04 -26.28
CA LYS A 23 -16.75 -4.76 -27.20
C LYS A 23 -17.80 -5.86 -27.24
N ALA A 24 -17.39 -7.12 -27.02
CA ALA A 24 -18.28 -8.27 -26.94
C ALA A 24 -19.08 -8.34 -25.62
N GLY A 25 -18.75 -7.50 -24.64
CA GLY A 25 -19.40 -7.49 -23.32
C GLY A 25 -18.87 -8.55 -22.36
N ASN A 26 -17.80 -9.25 -22.73
CA ASN A 26 -17.11 -10.25 -21.90
C ASN A 26 -16.14 -9.55 -20.94
N TYR A 27 -16.69 -8.74 -20.03
CA TYR A 27 -15.91 -7.82 -19.19
C TYR A 27 -14.92 -8.50 -18.24
N GLU A 28 -15.18 -9.74 -17.82
CA GLU A 28 -14.25 -10.52 -16.99
C GLU A 28 -13.01 -10.95 -17.77
N GLU A 29 -13.19 -11.49 -18.99
CA GLU A 29 -12.09 -11.90 -19.86
C GLU A 29 -11.33 -10.67 -20.39
N ALA A 30 -12.04 -9.60 -20.75
CA ALA A 30 -11.44 -8.34 -21.16
C ALA A 30 -10.53 -7.75 -20.06
N LEU A 31 -10.97 -7.78 -18.80
CA LEU A 31 -10.18 -7.31 -17.66
C LEU A 31 -8.87 -8.09 -17.53
N GLN A 32 -8.92 -9.42 -17.63
CA GLN A 32 -7.74 -10.28 -17.54
C GLN A 32 -6.76 -10.03 -18.71
N LEU A 33 -7.29 -9.91 -19.93
CA LEU A 33 -6.48 -9.66 -21.12
C LEU A 33 -5.82 -8.28 -21.09
N TYR A 34 -6.51 -7.25 -20.61
CA TYR A 34 -5.91 -5.92 -20.40
C TYR A 34 -4.76 -5.96 -19.38
N GLN A 35 -4.93 -6.67 -18.27
CA GLN A 35 -3.87 -6.84 -17.26
C GLN A 35 -2.64 -7.56 -17.85
N HIS A 36 -2.87 -8.64 -18.60
CA HIS A 36 -1.80 -9.38 -19.28
C HIS A 36 -1.09 -8.51 -20.33
N ALA A 37 -1.82 -7.76 -21.15
CA ALA A 37 -1.23 -6.88 -22.16
C ALA A 37 -0.30 -5.84 -21.52
N VAL A 38 -0.73 -5.20 -20.44
CA VAL A 38 0.06 -4.20 -19.71
C VAL A 38 1.33 -4.82 -19.11
N GLN A 39 1.25 -6.04 -18.59
CA GLN A 39 2.43 -6.76 -18.07
C GLN A 39 3.51 -6.92 -19.15
N TYR A 40 3.13 -7.31 -20.37
CA TYR A 40 4.07 -7.44 -21.48
C TYR A 40 4.59 -6.09 -21.95
N PHE A 41 3.76 -5.06 -22.05
CA PHE A 41 4.23 -3.71 -22.40
C PHE A 41 5.23 -3.14 -21.39
N LEU A 42 5.03 -3.37 -20.09
CA LEU A 42 5.99 -2.96 -19.06
C LEU A 42 7.31 -3.74 -19.16
N HIS A 43 7.26 -5.02 -19.52
CA HIS A 43 8.46 -5.82 -19.77
C HIS A 43 9.28 -5.23 -20.93
N VAL A 44 8.61 -4.88 -22.03
CA VAL A 44 9.25 -4.23 -23.19
C VAL A 44 9.88 -2.89 -22.79
N VAL A 45 9.18 -2.05 -22.02
CA VAL A 45 9.71 -0.75 -21.57
C VAL A 45 10.96 -0.90 -20.71
N LYS A 46 11.00 -1.92 -19.84
CA LYS A 46 12.08 -2.13 -18.88
C LYS A 46 13.32 -2.79 -19.49
N TYR A 47 13.14 -3.73 -20.42
CA TYR A 47 14.24 -4.60 -20.88
C TYR A 47 14.57 -4.49 -22.37
N GLU A 48 13.66 -3.98 -23.22
CA GLU A 48 13.81 -4.08 -24.68
C GLU A 48 13.75 -2.74 -25.42
N ALA A 49 12.99 -1.77 -24.89
CA ALA A 49 12.83 -0.48 -25.54
C ALA A 49 14.12 0.34 -25.43
N GLN A 50 14.76 0.60 -26.57
CA GLN A 50 15.85 1.56 -26.69
C GLN A 50 15.31 2.89 -27.23
N GLY A 51 15.56 3.99 -26.49
CA GLY A 51 15.13 5.34 -26.83
C GLY A 51 13.89 5.84 -26.08
N ASP A 52 13.95 7.09 -25.61
CA ASP A 52 12.93 7.68 -24.73
C ASP A 52 11.56 7.86 -25.41
N LYS A 53 11.53 8.15 -26.71
CA LYS A 53 10.27 8.30 -27.47
C LYS A 53 9.47 7.00 -27.55
N ALA A 54 10.14 5.86 -27.74
CA ALA A 54 9.47 4.55 -27.80
C ALA A 54 8.92 4.16 -26.41
N LYS A 55 9.71 4.40 -25.35
CA LYS A 55 9.26 4.19 -23.96
C LYS A 55 8.05 5.04 -23.60
N GLN A 56 8.04 6.32 -24.00
CA GLN A 56 6.92 7.22 -23.77
C GLN A 56 5.64 6.75 -24.48
N SER A 57 5.73 6.37 -25.76
CA SER A 57 4.58 5.86 -26.53
C SER A 57 4.01 4.56 -25.95
N ILE A 58 4.86 3.65 -25.49
CA ILE A 58 4.40 2.40 -24.85
C ILE A 58 3.80 2.69 -23.47
N ARG A 59 4.41 3.57 -22.67
CA ARG A 59 3.87 3.99 -21.37
C ARG A 59 2.49 4.65 -21.51
N ALA A 60 2.29 5.51 -22.51
CA ALA A 60 1.00 6.13 -22.77
C ALA A 60 -0.11 5.09 -23.07
N LYS A 61 0.19 4.09 -23.90
CA LYS A 61 -0.73 2.98 -24.17
C LYS A 61 -1.00 2.12 -22.94
N CYS A 62 0.01 1.88 -22.10
CA CYS A 62 -0.20 1.20 -20.81
C CYS A 62 -1.22 1.96 -19.97
N THR A 63 -1.07 3.27 -19.82
CA THR A 63 -1.99 4.10 -19.03
C THR A 63 -3.42 3.99 -19.53
N GLU A 64 -3.63 4.06 -20.86
CA GLU A 64 -4.96 3.93 -21.46
C GLU A 64 -5.63 2.57 -21.15
N TYR A 65 -4.89 1.48 -21.33
CA TYR A 65 -5.40 0.13 -21.04
C TYR A 65 -5.64 -0.10 -19.54
N LEU A 66 -4.84 0.53 -18.70
CA LEU A 66 -4.99 0.49 -17.25
C LEU A 66 -6.25 1.22 -16.79
N ASP A 67 -6.50 2.43 -17.30
CA ASP A 67 -7.71 3.20 -16.97
C ASP A 67 -8.97 2.45 -17.40
N ARG A 68 -8.92 1.74 -18.54
CA ARG A 68 -10.04 0.91 -18.99
C ARG A 68 -10.28 -0.28 -18.06
N ALA A 69 -9.21 -0.96 -17.64
CA ALA A 69 -9.28 -2.09 -16.72
C ALA A 69 -9.86 -1.67 -15.34
N GLU A 70 -9.51 -0.49 -14.82
CA GLU A 70 -10.08 0.03 -13.58
C GLU A 70 -11.60 0.23 -13.69
N LYS A 71 -12.07 0.85 -14.79
CA LYS A 71 -13.51 1.03 -15.05
C LYS A 71 -14.27 -0.30 -15.15
N LEU A 72 -13.67 -1.31 -15.79
CA LEU A 72 -14.28 -2.65 -15.88
C LEU A 72 -14.38 -3.32 -14.51
N LYS A 73 -13.35 -3.19 -13.68
CA LYS A 73 -13.33 -3.74 -12.32
C LYS A 73 -14.40 -3.11 -11.43
N GLU A 74 -14.60 -1.79 -11.50
CA GLU A 74 -15.67 -1.12 -10.78
C GLU A 74 -17.07 -1.54 -11.24
N TYR A 75 -17.26 -1.68 -12.57
CA TYR A 75 -18.51 -2.16 -13.15
C TYR A 75 -18.87 -3.56 -12.65
N LEU A 76 -17.91 -4.50 -12.65
CA LEU A 76 -18.11 -5.87 -12.16
C LEU A 76 -18.44 -5.89 -10.66
N LYS A 77 -17.71 -5.12 -9.83
CA LYS A 77 -17.97 -5.00 -8.38
C LYS A 77 -19.36 -4.44 -8.07
N ASN A 78 -19.84 -3.49 -8.88
CA ASN A 78 -21.19 -2.91 -8.73
C ASN A 78 -22.29 -3.88 -9.20
N LYS A 79 -22.01 -4.73 -10.21
CA LYS A 79 -22.93 -5.78 -10.67
C LYS A 79 -23.11 -6.87 -9.61
N GLU A 80 -22.03 -7.30 -8.95
CA GLU A 80 -22.08 -8.27 -7.85
C GLU A 80 -22.88 -7.74 -6.64
N LYS A 81 -22.71 -6.46 -6.28
CA LYS A 81 -23.48 -5.81 -5.21
C LYS A 81 -24.98 -5.72 -5.50
N LYS A 82 -25.38 -5.61 -6.77
CA LYS A 82 -26.80 -5.60 -7.18
C LYS A 82 -27.41 -7.01 -7.20
N ALA A 83 -26.61 -8.05 -7.46
CA ALA A 83 -27.09 -9.43 -7.50
C ALA A 83 -27.38 -10.04 -6.11
N GLN A 84 -26.85 -9.47 -5.01
CA GLN A 84 -27.02 -9.97 -3.64
C GLN A 84 -28.29 -9.48 -2.90
N LYS A 85 -29.25 -8.83 -3.58
CA LYS A 85 -30.56 -8.52 -2.97
C LYS A 85 -31.72 -9.17 -3.73
N PRO A 86 -32.34 -10.22 -3.17
CA PRO A 86 -33.72 -10.59 -3.50
C PRO A 86 -34.70 -10.44 -2.31
N VAL A 87 -35.74 -9.64 -2.57
CA VAL A 87 -37.18 -9.75 -2.20
C VAL A 87 -37.62 -9.78 -0.73
N LYS A 88 -38.49 -8.82 -0.38
CA LYS A 88 -39.28 -8.74 0.87
C LYS A 88 -40.78 -8.67 0.47
N GLU A 89 -41.60 -9.63 0.91
CA GLU A 89 -43.08 -9.62 0.93
C GLU A 89 -43.49 -10.27 2.28
N GLY A 90 -44.48 -9.88 3.09
CA GLY A 90 -45.47 -8.79 3.16
C GLY A 90 -45.89 -8.56 4.65
N GLN A 91 -46.75 -7.54 4.89
CA GLN A 91 -47.19 -6.88 6.16
C GLN A 91 -48.20 -7.66 7.06
N PRO A 92 -48.72 -7.16 8.24
CA PRO A 92 -48.46 -5.95 9.05
C PRO A 92 -48.28 -6.16 10.61
N SER A 93 -47.94 -5.07 11.33
CA SER A 93 -47.71 -4.77 12.79
C SER A 93 -48.79 -5.25 13.80
N PRO A 94 -48.70 -5.13 15.18
CA PRO A 94 -47.95 -4.12 15.99
C PRO A 94 -47.40 -4.52 17.41
N ALA A 95 -46.74 -3.54 18.06
CA ALA A 95 -46.51 -3.34 19.51
C ALA A 95 -45.52 -4.26 20.27
N ASP A 96 -44.45 -3.71 20.85
CA ASP A 96 -44.36 -3.33 22.27
C ASP A 96 -42.93 -3.02 22.72
N GLU A 97 -42.86 -2.24 23.80
CA GLU A 97 -41.67 -1.69 24.44
C GLU A 97 -40.72 -2.73 25.07
N LYS A 98 -39.46 -2.29 25.28
CA LYS A 98 -38.49 -2.70 26.31
C LYS A 98 -37.95 -4.14 26.32
N GLY A 99 -36.61 -4.21 26.30
CA GLY A 99 -35.86 -5.15 27.14
C GLY A 99 -34.85 -6.05 26.43
N ASN A 100 -33.58 -5.81 26.78
CA ASN A 100 -32.53 -6.78 27.13
C ASN A 100 -31.97 -7.81 26.11
N ASP A 101 -30.65 -7.69 25.93
CA ASP A 101 -29.60 -8.71 26.02
C ASP A 101 -29.84 -10.14 25.50
N SER A 102 -29.03 -10.54 24.51
CA SER A 102 -28.14 -11.72 24.51
C SER A 102 -27.37 -11.73 23.18
N ASP A 103 -26.07 -11.42 23.13
CA ASP A 103 -24.86 -12.10 23.62
C ASP A 103 -24.42 -13.36 22.84
N GLY A 104 -23.11 -13.34 22.50
CA GLY A 104 -22.26 -14.47 22.06
C GLY A 104 -21.77 -14.34 20.62
N GLU A 105 -20.48 -14.22 20.26
CA GLU A 105 -19.19 -14.50 20.93
C GLU A 105 -18.11 -13.78 20.07
N GLY A 106 -16.96 -13.27 20.50
CA GLY A 106 -16.28 -13.09 21.78
C GLY A 106 -14.93 -12.43 21.44
N GLU A 107 -14.67 -11.23 21.97
CA GLU A 107 -13.34 -10.63 21.91
C GLU A 107 -13.07 -10.01 23.27
N SER A 108 -12.16 -10.61 24.03
CA SER A 108 -11.75 -10.15 25.35
C SER A 108 -11.35 -8.69 25.30
N ASP A 109 -12.15 -7.84 25.94
CA ASP A 109 -11.93 -6.40 26.09
C ASP A 109 -10.82 -6.20 27.15
N ASP A 110 -9.57 -6.47 26.74
CA ASP A 110 -8.40 -6.41 27.59
C ASP A 110 -8.12 -4.95 28.02
N PRO A 111 -8.23 -4.60 29.32
CA PRO A 111 -7.96 -3.24 29.81
C PRO A 111 -6.52 -2.79 29.51
N GLU A 112 -5.58 -3.72 29.34
CA GLU A 112 -4.22 -3.39 28.89
C GLU A 112 -4.21 -2.91 27.44
N LYS A 113 -4.98 -3.53 26.53
CA LYS A 113 -5.08 -3.17 25.11
C LYS A 113 -5.65 -1.75 24.94
N LYS A 114 -6.65 -1.35 25.73
CA LYS A 114 -7.20 0.02 25.75
C LYS A 114 -6.23 1.06 26.31
N LYS A 115 -5.51 0.74 27.40
CA LYS A 115 -4.51 1.65 27.99
C LYS A 115 -3.31 1.84 27.05
N LEU A 116 -2.87 0.77 26.39
CA LEU A 116 -1.83 0.80 25.37
C LEU A 116 -2.30 1.54 24.11
N GLN A 117 -3.54 1.35 23.64
CA GLN A 117 -4.13 2.15 22.56
C GLN A 117 -4.12 3.65 22.86
N ASN A 118 -4.41 4.05 24.10
CA ASN A 118 -4.32 5.45 24.51
C ASN A 118 -2.88 5.98 24.56
N GLN A 119 -1.90 5.16 24.98
CA GLN A 119 -0.47 5.50 24.90
C GLN A 119 -0.01 5.61 23.42
N LEU A 120 -0.51 4.73 22.54
CA LEU A 120 -0.24 4.74 21.11
C LEU A 120 -0.82 5.98 20.41
N GLN A 121 -2.00 6.47 20.82
CA GLN A 121 -2.61 7.69 20.29
C GLN A 121 -1.77 8.95 20.56
N GLY A 122 -0.92 8.95 21.60
CA GLY A 122 -0.04 10.07 21.91
C GLY A 122 1.26 10.09 21.12
N ALA A 123 1.80 8.92 20.78
CA ALA A 123 3.12 8.77 20.14
C ALA A 123 3.05 8.50 18.63
N ILE A 124 1.92 7.97 18.13
CA ILE A 124 1.75 7.63 16.72
C ILE A 124 0.68 8.54 16.14
N VAL A 125 1.07 9.37 15.18
CA VAL A 125 0.12 10.17 14.40
C VAL A 125 -0.43 9.30 13.28
N ILE A 126 -1.74 9.04 13.32
CA ILE A 126 -2.47 8.34 12.27
C ILE A 126 -3.22 9.38 11.44
N GLU A 127 -2.82 9.55 10.19
CA GLU A 127 -3.46 10.51 9.29
C GLU A 127 -3.71 9.94 7.90
N ARG A 128 -4.56 10.65 7.16
CA ARG A 128 -4.76 10.47 5.71
C ARG A 128 -4.30 11.77 5.06
N PRO A 129 -3.01 11.88 4.69
CA PRO A 129 -2.52 13.08 4.05
C PRO A 129 -3.22 13.30 2.72
N ASN A 130 -3.28 14.55 2.29
CA ASN A 130 -3.82 14.96 0.99
C ASN A 130 -2.75 15.77 0.25
N VAL A 131 -1.59 15.15 0.04
CA VAL A 131 -0.45 15.72 -0.68
C VAL A 131 -0.30 14.94 -1.98
N LYS A 132 -0.25 15.61 -3.12
CA LYS A 132 -0.13 14.93 -4.43
C LYS A 132 1.30 14.97 -4.94
N TRP A 133 1.61 14.14 -5.94
CA TRP A 133 2.91 14.20 -6.61
C TRP A 133 3.23 15.57 -7.22
N SER A 134 2.19 16.31 -7.63
CA SER A 134 2.30 17.68 -8.17
C SER A 134 2.78 18.70 -7.14
N ASP A 135 2.53 18.42 -5.85
CA ASP A 135 2.82 19.35 -4.77
C ASP A 135 4.29 19.23 -4.32
N VAL A 136 4.98 18.18 -4.77
CA VAL A 136 6.41 17.95 -4.51
C VAL A 136 7.21 18.43 -5.72
N ALA A 137 8.05 19.45 -5.56
CA ALA A 137 8.91 19.94 -6.63
C ALA A 137 10.17 19.07 -6.80
N GLY A 138 10.51 18.69 -8.03
CA GLY A 138 11.72 17.93 -8.35
C GLY A 138 11.72 16.48 -7.85
N LEU A 139 12.91 15.94 -7.54
CA LEU A 139 13.10 14.58 -7.01
C LEU A 139 12.55 13.46 -7.93
N GLU A 140 12.59 13.64 -9.25
CA GLU A 140 11.89 12.72 -10.17
C GLU A 140 12.39 11.28 -10.11
N GLY A 141 13.69 11.07 -9.91
CA GLY A 141 14.23 9.72 -9.69
C GLY A 141 13.67 9.04 -8.42
N ALA A 142 13.54 9.81 -7.31
CA ALA A 142 12.97 9.29 -6.07
C ALA A 142 11.47 9.03 -6.20
N LYS A 143 10.73 9.92 -6.89
CA LYS A 143 9.31 9.72 -7.19
C LYS A 143 9.07 8.49 -8.06
N GLU A 144 9.87 8.27 -9.10
CA GLU A 144 9.76 7.08 -9.96
C GLU A 144 10.05 5.80 -9.17
N ALA A 145 11.12 5.79 -8.35
CA ALA A 145 11.44 4.67 -7.48
C ALA A 145 10.31 4.36 -6.47
N LEU A 146 9.74 5.38 -5.83
CA LEU A 146 8.62 5.22 -4.89
C LEU A 146 7.33 4.74 -5.57
N LYS A 147 7.06 5.20 -6.79
CA LYS A 147 5.95 4.70 -7.61
C LYS A 147 6.10 3.20 -7.88
N GLU A 148 7.29 2.77 -8.29
CA GLU A 148 7.57 1.35 -8.51
C GLU A 148 7.55 0.52 -7.23
N ALA A 149 8.01 1.09 -6.12
CA ALA A 149 8.16 0.36 -4.88
C ALA A 149 6.87 0.21 -4.09
N VAL A 150 5.99 1.23 -4.11
CA VAL A 150 4.79 1.30 -3.27
C VAL A 150 3.51 1.25 -4.10
N ILE A 151 3.41 2.07 -5.14
CA ILE A 151 2.16 2.20 -5.92
C ILE A 151 1.91 0.98 -6.80
N LEU A 152 2.95 0.50 -7.49
CA LEU A 152 2.84 -0.65 -8.40
C LEU A 152 2.35 -1.93 -7.71
N PRO A 153 2.87 -2.34 -6.53
CA PRO A 153 2.35 -3.52 -5.83
C PRO A 153 0.89 -3.38 -5.38
N ILE A 154 0.47 -2.19 -4.96
CA ILE A 154 -0.91 -1.93 -4.51
C ILE A 154 -1.87 -1.97 -5.69
N LYS A 155 -1.51 -1.33 -6.80
CA LYS A 155 -2.35 -1.30 -8.01
C LYS A 155 -2.35 -2.64 -8.75
N PHE A 156 -1.22 -3.34 -8.78
CA PHE A 156 -1.01 -4.56 -9.58
C PHE A 156 -0.44 -5.73 -8.77
N PRO A 157 -1.19 -6.25 -7.77
CA PRO A 157 -0.68 -7.33 -6.92
C PRO A 157 -0.33 -8.61 -7.69
N HIS A 158 -1.00 -8.88 -8.82
CA HIS A 158 -0.70 -10.04 -9.69
C HIS A 158 0.71 -10.01 -10.28
N LEU A 159 1.31 -8.82 -10.46
CA LEU A 159 2.69 -8.67 -10.95
C LEU A 159 3.74 -9.04 -9.89
N PHE A 160 3.34 -9.10 -8.62
CA PHE A 160 4.23 -9.37 -7.48
C PHE A 160 3.92 -10.74 -6.88
N THR A 161 3.96 -11.77 -7.73
CA THR A 161 3.78 -13.18 -7.38
C THR A 161 5.11 -13.95 -7.50
N GLY A 162 5.25 -15.01 -6.70
CA GLY A 162 6.47 -15.83 -6.69
C GLY A 162 7.71 -15.08 -6.18
N LYS A 163 8.76 -14.96 -7.01
CA LYS A 163 10.04 -14.34 -6.62
C LYS A 163 9.99 -12.81 -6.54
N ARG A 164 9.01 -12.18 -7.19
CA ARG A 164 8.88 -10.73 -7.21
C ARG A 164 7.99 -10.29 -6.05
N THR A 165 8.62 -9.87 -4.95
CA THR A 165 7.92 -9.39 -3.77
C THR A 165 7.91 -7.86 -3.72
N PRO A 166 6.88 -7.25 -3.11
CA PRO A 166 6.91 -5.82 -2.83
C PRO A 166 8.08 -5.47 -1.90
N TRP A 167 8.56 -4.24 -2.00
CA TRP A 167 9.58 -3.71 -1.10
C TRP A 167 9.02 -3.71 0.33
N ARG A 168 9.86 -4.03 1.31
CA ARG A 168 9.46 -4.04 2.73
C ARG A 168 10.00 -2.85 3.51
N GLY A 169 11.00 -2.18 2.96
CA GLY A 169 11.69 -1.05 3.56
C GLY A 169 12.19 -0.15 2.44
N ILE A 170 11.98 1.16 2.57
CA ILE A 170 12.56 2.18 1.71
C ILE A 170 13.26 3.17 2.63
N LEU A 171 14.53 3.50 2.37
CA LEU A 171 15.27 4.49 3.14
C LEU A 171 15.41 5.77 2.31
N LEU A 172 14.89 6.89 2.81
CA LEU A 172 15.09 8.20 2.19
C LEU A 172 16.12 9.00 2.99
N PHE A 173 17.30 9.24 2.43
CA PHE A 173 18.36 10.00 3.10
C PHE A 173 18.71 11.29 2.34
N GLY A 174 19.24 12.27 3.05
CA GLY A 174 19.71 13.54 2.48
C GLY A 174 19.67 14.67 3.51
N PRO A 175 20.16 15.87 3.15
CA PRO A 175 20.15 17.05 4.03
C PRO A 175 18.77 17.35 4.63
N PRO A 176 18.69 17.98 5.81
CA PRO A 176 17.42 18.43 6.38
C PRO A 176 16.75 19.44 5.42
N GLY A 177 15.42 19.47 5.42
CA GLY A 177 14.65 20.42 4.59
C GLY A 177 14.48 20.05 3.11
N THR A 178 14.95 18.89 2.65
CA THR A 178 14.81 18.44 1.24
C THR A 178 13.44 17.81 0.91
N GLY A 179 12.46 17.90 1.81
CA GLY A 179 11.09 17.44 1.54
C GLY A 179 10.86 15.94 1.67
N LYS A 180 11.75 15.18 2.33
CA LYS A 180 11.60 13.72 2.52
C LYS A 180 10.27 13.32 3.20
N SER A 181 9.93 13.98 4.31
CA SER A 181 8.65 13.73 5.02
C SER A 181 7.45 14.13 4.16
N TYR A 182 7.57 15.21 3.38
CA TYR A 182 6.54 15.66 2.46
C TYR A 182 6.33 14.68 1.29
N LEU A 183 7.41 14.10 0.77
CA LEU A 183 7.41 13.05 -0.24
C LEU A 183 6.73 11.77 0.29
N ALA A 184 7.00 11.38 1.53
CA ALA A 184 6.34 10.22 2.16
C ALA A 184 4.82 10.41 2.28
N LYS A 185 4.37 11.62 2.66
CA LYS A 185 2.94 11.97 2.67
C LYS A 185 2.31 11.92 1.28
N ALA A 186 3.05 12.34 0.25
CA ALA A 186 2.60 12.24 -1.14
C ALA A 186 2.40 10.78 -1.57
N VAL A 187 3.35 9.91 -1.22
CA VAL A 187 3.24 8.46 -1.46
C VAL A 187 1.98 7.88 -0.83
N ALA A 188 1.69 8.23 0.42
CA ALA A 188 0.53 7.72 1.16
C ALA A 188 -0.80 8.12 0.52
N THR A 189 -0.89 9.38 0.07
CA THR A 189 -2.07 9.90 -0.64
C THR A 189 -2.30 9.13 -1.95
N GLU A 190 -1.24 8.93 -2.71
CA GLU A 190 -1.27 8.32 -4.05
C GLU A 190 -1.39 6.78 -4.00
N ALA A 191 -1.04 6.17 -2.86
CA ALA A 191 -1.18 4.76 -2.56
C ALA A 191 -2.63 4.41 -2.14
N ASN A 192 -3.63 4.77 -2.97
CA ASN A 192 -5.06 4.57 -2.66
C ASN A 192 -5.50 5.21 -1.33
N ASN A 193 -4.95 6.40 -1.01
CA ASN A 193 -5.29 7.11 0.22
C ASN A 193 -5.03 6.25 1.48
N SER A 194 -3.87 5.56 1.48
CA SER A 194 -3.41 4.64 2.53
C SER A 194 -3.32 5.31 3.89
N THR A 195 -3.50 4.51 4.95
CA THR A 195 -3.30 4.98 6.33
C THR A 195 -1.84 5.31 6.56
N PHE A 196 -1.53 6.54 6.96
CA PHE A 196 -0.17 7.00 7.24
C PHE A 196 0.07 7.02 8.75
N PHE A 197 0.96 6.14 9.21
CA PHE A 197 1.43 6.11 10.60
C PHE A 197 2.75 6.85 10.66
N SER A 198 2.80 7.98 11.35
CA SER A 198 4.02 8.76 11.55
C SER A 198 4.48 8.63 13.00
N ILE A 199 5.76 8.28 13.19
CA ILE A 199 6.39 8.19 14.50
C ILE A 199 7.82 8.73 14.45
N SER A 200 8.25 9.47 15.48
CA SER A 200 9.68 9.75 15.65
C SER A 200 10.34 8.57 16.33
N SER A 201 11.54 8.21 15.91
CA SER A 201 12.33 7.21 16.61
C SER A 201 12.59 7.57 18.09
N SER A 202 12.64 8.86 18.41
CA SER A 202 12.75 9.35 19.79
C SER A 202 11.55 8.95 20.66
N ASP A 203 10.34 8.90 20.08
CA ASP A 203 9.10 8.50 20.78
C ASP A 203 9.05 6.99 21.06
N LEU A 204 9.81 6.19 20.31
CA LEU A 204 9.97 4.76 20.56
C LEU A 204 10.84 4.49 21.79
N VAL A 205 11.75 5.41 22.15
CA VAL A 205 12.68 5.25 23.27
C VAL A 205 12.06 5.83 24.55
N SER A 206 11.08 5.13 25.11
CA SER A 206 10.50 5.47 26.41
C SER A 206 11.49 5.19 27.56
N LYS A 207 11.34 5.94 28.66
CA LYS A 207 12.12 5.71 29.91
C LYS A 207 11.69 4.46 30.68
N TRP A 208 10.60 3.80 30.27
CA TRP A 208 9.99 2.67 30.99
C TRP A 208 10.33 1.35 30.29
N LEU A 209 11.05 0.47 31.00
CA LEU A 209 11.46 -0.84 30.50
C LEU A 209 10.23 -1.67 30.06
N GLY A 210 10.24 -2.12 28.81
CA GLY A 210 9.21 -3.00 28.22
C GLY A 210 8.02 -2.29 27.56
N GLU A 211 7.76 -1.02 27.85
CA GLU A 211 6.70 -0.27 27.17
C GLU A 211 7.04 -0.01 25.69
N SER A 212 8.31 0.26 25.40
CA SER A 212 8.78 0.50 24.03
C SER A 212 8.63 -0.69 23.08
N GLU A 213 8.89 -1.92 23.55
CA GLU A 213 8.73 -3.13 22.74
C GLU A 213 7.26 -3.38 22.40
N LYS A 214 6.38 -3.21 23.41
CA LYS A 214 4.92 -3.27 23.21
C LYS A 214 4.46 -2.21 22.20
N LEU A 215 5.00 -1.00 22.27
CA LEU A 215 4.69 0.07 21.33
C LEU A 215 5.03 -0.31 19.90
N VAL A 216 6.25 -0.80 19.64
CA VAL A 216 6.67 -1.27 18.30
C VAL A 216 5.75 -2.39 17.81
N LYS A 217 5.52 -3.42 18.62
CA LYS A 217 4.64 -4.54 18.26
C LYS A 217 3.23 -4.07 17.91
N ASN A 218 2.68 -3.15 18.71
CA ASN A 218 1.34 -2.61 18.50
C ASN A 218 1.26 -1.68 17.27
N LEU A 219 2.29 -0.85 17.00
CA LEU A 219 2.38 -0.05 15.78
C LEU A 219 2.26 -0.93 14.54
N PHE A 220 3.05 -2.00 14.47
CA PHE A 220 2.99 -2.95 13.35
C PHE A 220 1.69 -3.77 13.34
N GLN A 221 1.08 -4.05 14.49
CA GLN A 221 -0.25 -4.67 14.55
C GLN A 221 -1.34 -3.75 13.99
N LEU A 222 -1.41 -2.50 14.44
CA LEU A 222 -2.37 -1.51 13.94
C LEU A 222 -2.18 -1.25 12.45
N ALA A 223 -0.93 -1.17 11.98
CA ALA A 223 -0.65 -1.05 10.55
C ALA A 223 -1.15 -2.28 9.76
N ARG A 224 -1.08 -3.48 10.33
CA ARG A 224 -1.60 -4.71 9.70
C ARG A 224 -3.13 -4.76 9.68
N GLU A 225 -3.79 -4.22 10.70
CA GLU A 225 -5.25 -4.11 10.78
C GLU A 225 -5.78 -3.04 9.80
N ASN A 226 -5.02 -1.96 9.57
CA ASN A 226 -5.42 -0.81 8.73
C ASN A 226 -4.82 -0.82 7.31
N LYS A 227 -4.72 -1.99 6.67
CA LYS A 227 -4.19 -2.10 5.29
C LYS A 227 -5.11 -1.46 4.25
N PRO A 228 -4.56 -0.80 3.20
CA PRO A 228 -3.14 -0.53 2.96
C PRO A 228 -2.62 0.60 3.88
N SER A 229 -1.40 0.43 4.38
CA SER A 229 -0.77 1.32 5.36
C SER A 229 0.69 1.59 5.03
N ILE A 230 1.16 2.76 5.45
CA ILE A 230 2.56 3.18 5.38
C ILE A 230 2.99 3.57 6.78
N ILE A 231 4.07 2.95 7.27
CA ILE A 231 4.73 3.37 8.50
C ILE A 231 5.90 4.26 8.10
N PHE A 232 5.84 5.50 8.56
CA PHE A 232 6.86 6.52 8.44
C PHE A 232 7.56 6.70 9.77
N ILE A 233 8.88 6.51 9.75
CA ILE A 233 9.72 6.70 10.93
C ILE A 233 10.69 7.81 10.59
N ASP A 234 10.59 8.90 11.34
CA ASP A 234 11.53 10.01 11.24
C ASP A 234 12.72 9.78 12.17
N GLU A 235 13.89 10.28 11.77
CA GLU A 235 15.14 10.18 12.53
C GLU A 235 15.51 8.73 12.91
N ILE A 236 15.39 7.76 11.99
CA ILE A 236 15.71 6.35 12.30
C ILE A 236 17.15 6.16 12.75
N ASP A 237 18.06 7.06 12.40
CA ASP A 237 19.45 7.05 12.84
C ASP A 237 19.58 7.05 14.36
N SER A 238 18.64 7.69 15.08
CA SER A 238 18.56 7.61 16.54
C SER A 238 18.21 6.20 17.06
N LEU A 239 17.44 5.40 16.30
CA LEU A 239 17.18 3.98 16.60
C LEU A 239 18.34 3.10 16.16
N CYS A 240 18.94 3.39 15.00
CA CYS A 240 19.79 2.46 14.23
C CYS A 240 21.30 2.71 14.39
N GLY A 241 21.71 3.49 15.41
CA GLY A 241 23.12 3.69 15.73
C GLY A 241 23.93 2.38 15.84
N SER A 242 25.21 2.44 15.47
CA SER A 242 26.13 1.31 15.56
C SER A 242 26.15 0.75 16.97
N ARG A 243 25.97 -0.58 17.12
CA ARG A 243 26.03 -1.26 18.42
C ARG A 243 27.37 -0.96 19.07
N SER A 244 27.35 -0.12 20.10
CA SER A 244 28.50 0.15 20.95
C SER A 244 28.33 -0.59 22.28
N GLU A 245 29.44 -0.88 22.95
CA GLU A 245 29.40 -1.52 24.29
C GLU A 245 28.64 -0.64 25.32
N ASN A 246 28.59 0.67 25.10
CA ASN A 246 27.89 1.64 25.96
C ASN A 246 26.40 1.82 25.64
N GLU A 247 25.85 1.04 24.70
CA GLU A 247 24.44 1.13 24.34
C GLU A 247 23.54 0.54 25.43
N SER A 248 22.49 1.29 25.81
CA SER A 248 21.47 0.83 26.74
C SER A 248 20.83 -0.48 26.29
N GLU A 249 20.65 -1.42 27.21
CA GLU A 249 19.98 -2.69 26.95
C GLU A 249 18.57 -2.48 26.37
N ALA A 250 17.87 -1.44 26.83
CA ALA A 250 16.54 -1.07 26.32
C ALA A 250 16.57 -0.75 24.81
N ALA A 251 17.57 0.02 24.36
CA ALA A 251 17.72 0.35 22.93
C ALA A 251 17.98 -0.91 22.09
N ARG A 252 18.80 -1.85 22.59
CA ARG A 252 19.07 -3.13 21.91
C ARG A 252 17.83 -3.98 21.73
N ARG A 253 16.97 -4.05 22.76
CA ARG A 253 15.73 -4.82 22.70
C ARG A 253 14.73 -4.19 21.72
N ILE A 254 14.58 -2.87 21.73
CA ILE A 254 13.72 -2.15 20.77
C ILE A 254 14.17 -2.40 19.32
N LYS A 255 15.47 -2.29 19.02
CA LYS A 255 15.98 -2.61 17.67
C LYS A 255 15.69 -4.04 17.28
N THR A 256 15.85 -4.97 18.21
CA THR A 256 15.58 -6.39 17.97
C THR A 256 14.11 -6.61 17.63
N GLU A 257 13.20 -6.07 18.42
CA GLU A 257 11.76 -6.17 18.17
C GLU A 257 11.36 -5.50 16.84
N PHE A 258 11.93 -4.32 16.55
CA PHE A 258 11.70 -3.61 15.29
C PHE A 258 12.11 -4.47 14.08
N LEU A 259 13.31 -5.06 14.11
CA LEU A 259 13.78 -5.95 13.05
C LEU A 259 12.91 -7.21 12.89
N VAL A 260 12.44 -7.79 14.01
CA VAL A 260 11.51 -8.92 13.99
C VAL A 260 10.20 -8.53 13.31
N GLN A 261 9.61 -7.38 13.67
CA GLN A 261 8.35 -6.92 13.06
C GLN A 261 8.50 -6.60 11.56
N MET A 262 9.64 -6.01 11.13
CA MET A 262 9.90 -5.74 9.71
C MET A 262 9.92 -7.00 8.83
N GLN A 263 10.32 -8.15 9.39
CA GLN A 263 10.36 -9.42 8.65
C GLN A 263 8.96 -9.98 8.36
N VAL A 264 7.92 -9.55 9.07
CA VAL A 264 6.58 -10.16 9.01
C VAL A 264 5.67 -9.54 7.93
N GLY A 265 6.17 -8.58 7.13
CA GLY A 265 5.64 -8.26 5.80
C GLY A 265 4.91 -6.92 5.65
N TYR A 266 5.20 -6.29 4.51
CA TYR A 266 4.75 -5.01 3.94
C TYR A 266 5.61 -3.76 4.24
N VAL A 267 5.47 -2.78 3.33
CA VAL A 267 6.32 -1.58 3.09
C VAL A 267 6.37 -0.66 4.31
N ALA A 268 7.49 -0.61 5.02
CA ALA A 268 7.88 0.54 5.83
C ALA A 268 8.58 1.56 4.92
N VAL A 269 8.14 2.83 4.94
CA VAL A 269 8.91 3.93 4.32
C VAL A 269 9.65 4.60 5.47
N THR A 270 10.91 4.26 5.64
CA THR A 270 11.76 4.76 6.71
C THR A 270 12.61 5.92 6.20
N ILE A 271 12.81 6.95 7.03
CA ILE A 271 13.87 7.95 6.86
C ILE A 271 14.99 7.61 7.82
#